data_AF-X1U763-F1
#
_entry.id   AF-X1U763-F1
#
_cell.length_a   1.000
_cell.length_b   1.000
_cell.length_c   1.000
_cell.angle_alpha   90.00
_cell.angle_beta   90.00
_cell.angle_gamma   90.00
#
_symmetry.space_group_name_H-M   'P 1'
#
loop_
_entity.id
_entity.type
_entity.pdbx_description
1 polymer ?
#
loop_
_entity_poly.entity_id
_entity_poly.type
_entity_poly.pdbx_seq_one_letter_code
_entity_poly.pdbx_strand_id
1 'polypeptide(L)'
;PELINKDAENIVSRLSKHMGIVNTGIVTSIREAEIAIEEFKKEKVELLIICPLMWSEDQPLIKLVNEMGEVPLLLWCYSPYRKLPPKISALDLFRGSGSVGLFQASGPLKRLGRDFGFVMGDPEDEETIHNIVEYTQLVKLTGELQEVKLGILPSRCEVMTDLYVDEFSLTSILGPALKYISVGQLLSASQEIDTSRVKINVDELKRRYRIKGVSNKALYQAVRASLGVAELVDRFCLDALAIDDLSEELHETMGLRPCLYLPLLQEKDITISM
;
A
#
# COMPACT_ATOMS: atom_id res chain seq x y z
N PRO A 1 7.77 -37.04 -9.19
CA PRO A 1 6.97 -36.07 -9.99
C PRO A 1 5.55 -35.88 -9.43
N GLU A 2 4.75 -36.95 -9.33
CA GLU A 2 3.36 -36.86 -8.84
C GLU A 2 3.23 -36.25 -7.43
N LEU A 3 4.09 -36.67 -6.49
CA LEU A 3 4.07 -36.12 -5.12
C LEU A 3 4.41 -34.63 -5.08
N ILE A 4 5.38 -34.17 -5.88
CA ILE A 4 5.77 -32.76 -5.94
C ILE A 4 4.66 -31.92 -6.57
N ASN A 5 4.00 -32.41 -7.61
CA ASN A 5 2.84 -31.74 -8.20
C ASN A 5 1.71 -31.62 -7.18
N LYS A 6 1.44 -32.68 -6.41
CA LYS A 6 0.45 -32.64 -5.34
C LYS A 6 0.81 -31.63 -4.24
N ASP A 7 2.08 -31.52 -3.90
CA ASP A 7 2.57 -30.53 -2.93
C ASP A 7 2.34 -29.10 -3.46
N ALA A 8 2.65 -28.84 -4.74
CA ALA A 8 2.41 -27.57 -5.41
C ALA A 8 0.91 -27.21 -5.45
N GLU A 9 0.06 -28.17 -5.83
CA GLU A 9 -1.40 -28.01 -5.84
C GLU A 9 -1.94 -27.69 -4.44
N ASN A 10 -1.40 -28.35 -3.41
CA ASN A 10 -1.82 -28.09 -2.03
C ASN A 10 -1.44 -26.68 -1.60
N ILE A 11 -0.21 -26.25 -1.85
CA ILE A 11 0.26 -24.89 -1.56
C ILE A 11 -0.67 -23.85 -2.21
N VAL A 12 -0.96 -24.01 -3.50
CA VAL A 12 -1.82 -23.09 -4.24
C VAL A 12 -3.24 -23.11 -3.66
N SER A 13 -3.80 -24.30 -3.41
CA SER A 13 -5.14 -24.44 -2.81
C SER A 13 -5.26 -23.75 -1.45
N ARG A 14 -4.20 -23.82 -0.62
CA ARG A 14 -4.16 -23.17 0.68
C ARG A 14 -4.06 -21.65 0.56
N LEU A 15 -3.14 -21.13 -0.27
CA LEU A 15 -2.95 -19.69 -0.43
C LEU A 15 -4.12 -19.00 -1.14
N SER A 16 -4.73 -19.65 -2.14
CA SER A 16 -5.85 -19.08 -2.91
C SER A 16 -7.11 -18.81 -2.08
N LYS A 17 -7.20 -19.31 -0.84
CA LYS A 17 -8.27 -18.97 0.10
C LYS A 17 -8.14 -17.56 0.67
N HIS A 18 -6.94 -16.96 0.61
CA HIS A 18 -6.62 -15.71 1.28
C HIS A 18 -6.15 -14.60 0.32
N MET A 19 -5.62 -14.97 -0.85
CA MET A 19 -5.06 -14.02 -1.82
C MET A 19 -5.24 -14.50 -3.26
N GLY A 20 -5.17 -13.57 -4.22
CA GLY A 20 -5.11 -13.91 -5.64
C GLY A 20 -3.76 -14.55 -5.98
N ILE A 21 -3.78 -15.73 -6.61
CA ILE A 21 -2.57 -16.48 -6.97
C ILE A 21 -2.51 -16.66 -8.48
N VAL A 22 -1.40 -16.23 -9.07
CA VAL A 22 -1.01 -16.56 -10.45
C VAL A 22 -0.01 -17.69 -10.37
N ASN A 23 -0.40 -18.90 -10.81
CA ASN A 23 0.46 -20.08 -10.78
C ASN A 23 0.75 -20.56 -12.21
N THR A 24 2.03 -20.62 -12.57
CA THR A 24 2.52 -21.07 -13.87
C THR A 24 3.08 -22.50 -13.83
N GLY A 25 2.95 -23.18 -12.69
CA GLY A 25 3.45 -24.53 -12.46
C GLY A 25 4.86 -24.56 -11.87
N ILE A 26 5.47 -25.73 -11.87
CA ILE A 26 6.83 -25.93 -11.36
C ILE A 26 7.83 -25.44 -12.41
N VAL A 27 8.71 -24.53 -12.02
CA VAL A 27 9.76 -23.98 -12.89
C VAL A 27 11.06 -24.73 -12.64
N THR A 28 11.56 -25.45 -13.63
CA THR A 28 12.81 -26.23 -13.56
C THR A 28 13.86 -25.80 -14.58
N SER A 29 13.50 -24.96 -15.53
CA SER A 29 14.36 -24.51 -16.62
C SER A 29 14.21 -23.01 -16.90
N ILE A 30 15.22 -22.43 -17.57
CA ILE A 30 15.19 -21.01 -17.99
C ILE A 30 13.97 -20.72 -18.88
N ARG A 31 13.62 -21.63 -19.79
CA ARG A 31 12.46 -21.48 -20.67
C ARG A 31 11.14 -21.42 -19.89
N GLU A 32 10.99 -22.27 -18.88
CA GLU A 32 9.80 -22.23 -18.00
C GLU A 32 9.77 -20.94 -17.19
N ALA A 33 10.93 -20.43 -16.75
CA ALA A 33 11.02 -19.14 -16.09
C ALA A 33 10.60 -17.99 -17.01
N GLU A 34 10.99 -18.01 -18.29
CA GLU A 34 10.57 -17.01 -19.29
C GLU A 34 9.05 -16.99 -19.48
N ILE A 35 8.42 -18.16 -19.60
CA ILE A 35 6.95 -18.27 -19.68
C ILE A 35 6.31 -17.72 -18.40
N ALA A 36 6.87 -18.06 -17.23
CA ALA A 36 6.37 -17.55 -15.96
C ALA A 36 6.48 -16.02 -15.85
N ILE A 37 7.61 -15.44 -16.27
CA ILE A 37 7.82 -13.98 -16.29
C ILE A 37 6.78 -13.28 -17.17
N GLU A 38 6.53 -13.80 -18.38
CA GLU A 38 5.55 -13.20 -19.30
C GLU A 38 4.16 -13.13 -18.68
N GLU A 39 3.72 -14.23 -18.07
CA GLU A 39 2.40 -14.28 -17.42
C GLU A 39 2.36 -13.41 -16.16
N PHE A 40 3.41 -13.43 -15.33
CA PHE A 40 3.50 -12.60 -14.13
C PHE A 40 3.47 -11.10 -14.44
N LYS A 41 4.15 -10.67 -15.51
CA LYS A 41 4.11 -9.27 -15.99
C LYS A 41 2.74 -8.91 -16.54
N LYS A 42 2.10 -9.82 -17.29
CA LYS A 42 0.75 -9.63 -17.84
C LYS A 42 -0.30 -9.45 -16.75
N GLU A 43 -0.26 -10.29 -15.72
CA GLU A 43 -1.17 -10.26 -14.57
C GLU A 43 -0.78 -9.21 -13.52
N LYS A 44 0.35 -8.50 -13.71
CA LYS A 44 0.87 -7.46 -12.82
C LYS A 44 1.05 -7.92 -11.38
N VAL A 45 1.72 -9.06 -11.18
CA VAL A 45 1.94 -9.60 -9.84
C VAL A 45 2.75 -8.63 -8.97
N GLU A 46 2.29 -8.45 -7.74
CA GLU A 46 2.85 -7.49 -6.77
C GLU A 46 3.86 -8.14 -5.81
N LEU A 47 3.88 -9.48 -5.73
CA LEU A 47 4.74 -10.26 -4.85
C LEU A 47 5.10 -11.58 -5.53
N LEU A 48 6.38 -11.98 -5.46
CA LEU A 48 6.83 -13.31 -5.83
C LEU A 48 7.06 -14.16 -4.58
N ILE A 49 6.30 -15.24 -4.45
CA ILE A 49 6.53 -16.27 -3.42
C ILE A 49 7.39 -17.38 -4.03
N ILE A 50 8.65 -17.46 -3.58
CA ILE A 50 9.61 -18.46 -4.03
C ILE A 50 9.56 -19.63 -3.05
N CYS A 51 9.02 -20.75 -3.51
CA CYS A 51 8.85 -21.97 -2.72
C CYS A 51 9.53 -23.16 -3.41
N PRO A 52 10.82 -23.41 -3.15
CA PRO A 52 11.51 -24.57 -3.68
C PRO A 52 10.93 -25.85 -3.06
N LEU A 53 10.29 -26.68 -3.88
CA LEU A 53 9.70 -27.95 -3.45
C LEU A 53 10.74 -29.06 -3.28
N MET A 54 11.88 -28.92 -3.97
CA MET A 54 13.06 -29.76 -3.88
C MET A 54 14.29 -28.93 -4.27
N TRP A 55 15.48 -29.49 -4.12
CA TRP A 55 16.70 -28.86 -4.63
C TRP A 55 16.62 -28.72 -6.15
N SER A 56 16.95 -27.52 -6.63
CA SER A 56 17.05 -27.19 -8.05
C SER A 56 18.27 -26.29 -8.28
N GLU A 57 18.61 -26.14 -9.55
CA GLU A 57 19.59 -25.15 -10.00
C GLU A 57 19.04 -23.72 -9.82
N ASP A 58 19.93 -22.74 -9.58
CA ASP A 58 19.54 -21.36 -9.29
C ASP A 58 19.26 -20.53 -10.56
N GLN A 59 19.75 -20.97 -11.72
CA GLN A 59 19.73 -20.19 -12.96
C GLN A 59 18.31 -19.73 -13.37
N PRO A 60 17.26 -20.60 -13.31
CA PRO A 60 15.88 -20.18 -13.59
C PRO A 60 15.38 -19.10 -12.62
N LEU A 61 15.69 -19.25 -11.32
CA LEU A 61 15.32 -18.29 -10.29
C LEU A 61 16.01 -16.94 -10.48
N ILE A 62 17.32 -16.95 -10.79
CA ILE A 62 18.08 -15.72 -11.04
C ILE A 62 17.51 -14.99 -12.25
N LYS A 63 17.15 -15.71 -13.32
CA LYS A 63 16.48 -15.12 -14.50
C LYS A 63 15.13 -14.51 -14.11
N LEU A 64 14.29 -15.24 -13.38
CA LEU A 64 12.99 -14.77 -12.88
C LEU A 64 13.14 -13.45 -12.10
N VAL A 65 14.01 -13.43 -11.10
CA VAL A 65 14.17 -12.27 -10.21
C VAL A 65 14.75 -11.07 -10.94
N ASN A 66 15.75 -11.26 -11.81
CA ASN A 66 16.32 -10.15 -12.58
C ASN A 66 15.29 -9.51 -13.53
N GLU A 67 14.42 -10.31 -14.15
CA GLU A 67 13.43 -9.82 -15.11
C GLU A 67 12.20 -9.21 -14.46
N MET A 68 11.84 -9.66 -13.26
CA MET A 68 10.76 -9.09 -12.47
C MET A 68 11.16 -7.79 -11.74
N GLY A 69 12.45 -7.46 -11.74
CA GLY A 69 12.95 -6.18 -11.23
C GLY A 69 12.64 -6.02 -9.75
N GLU A 70 12.07 -4.88 -9.36
CA GLU A 70 11.85 -4.50 -7.96
C GLU A 70 10.67 -5.18 -7.26
N VAL A 71 9.98 -6.13 -7.91
CA VAL A 71 8.89 -6.87 -7.26
C VAL A 71 9.41 -7.54 -5.97
N PRO A 72 8.75 -7.29 -4.82
CA PRO A 72 9.10 -7.90 -3.55
C PRO A 72 9.11 -9.42 -3.60
N LEU A 73 9.99 -10.01 -2.79
CA LEU A 73 10.23 -11.45 -2.76
C LEU A 73 9.90 -12.00 -1.37
N LEU A 74 9.21 -13.14 -1.32
CA LEU A 74 9.03 -13.93 -0.12
C LEU A 74 9.63 -15.32 -0.33
N LEU A 75 10.66 -15.65 0.43
CA LEU A 75 11.26 -16.97 0.46
C LEU A 75 10.50 -17.87 1.42
N TRP A 76 9.86 -18.92 0.91
CA TRP A 76 9.17 -19.91 1.72
C TRP A 76 9.99 -21.19 1.83
N CYS A 77 10.57 -21.41 3.01
CA CYS A 77 11.21 -22.68 3.40
C CYS A 77 10.16 -23.73 3.71
N TYR A 78 9.54 -24.25 2.64
CA TYR A 78 8.61 -25.34 2.69
C TYR A 78 9.28 -26.65 3.14
N SER A 79 8.56 -27.40 3.97
CA SER A 79 8.89 -28.80 4.30
C SER A 79 7.67 -29.67 4.00
N PRO A 80 7.81 -30.75 3.21
CA PRO A 80 6.73 -31.72 3.00
C PRO A 80 6.48 -32.62 4.22
N TYR A 81 7.31 -32.49 5.28
CA TYR A 81 7.25 -33.30 6.48
C TYR A 81 7.12 -32.40 7.72
N ARG A 82 5.98 -32.49 8.41
CA ARG A 82 5.81 -31.94 9.77
C ARG A 82 6.60 -32.71 10.81
N LYS A 83 6.79 -34.00 10.56
CA LYS A 83 7.57 -34.90 11.40
C LYS A 83 8.36 -35.83 10.49
N LEU A 84 9.65 -35.97 10.77
CA LEU A 84 10.49 -36.85 9.96
C LEU A 84 9.99 -38.29 10.09
N PRO A 85 9.92 -39.04 8.98
CA PRO A 85 9.56 -40.44 9.03
C PRO A 85 10.68 -41.21 9.76
N PRO A 86 10.34 -42.29 10.50
CA PRO A 86 11.33 -43.07 11.25
C PRO A 86 12.37 -43.77 10.35
N LYS A 87 12.05 -43.92 9.06
CA LYS A 87 12.98 -44.34 8.00
C LYS A 87 12.83 -43.36 6.85
N ILE A 88 13.96 -42.86 6.35
CA ILE A 88 14.02 -41.92 5.23
C ILE A 88 14.56 -42.70 4.02
N SER A 89 13.77 -42.78 2.96
CA SER A 89 14.28 -43.28 1.67
C SER A 89 15.04 -42.19 0.92
N ALA A 90 15.78 -42.57 -0.13
CA ALA A 90 16.43 -41.58 -1.00
C ALA A 90 15.40 -40.63 -1.65
N LEU A 91 14.22 -41.14 -2.00
CA LEU A 91 13.14 -40.31 -2.56
C LEU A 91 12.59 -39.32 -1.54
N ASP A 92 12.49 -39.73 -0.28
CA ASP A 92 12.08 -38.83 0.81
C ASP A 92 13.10 -37.71 1.02
N LEU A 93 14.39 -38.04 0.93
CA LEU A 93 15.46 -37.06 1.03
C LEU A 93 15.39 -36.03 -0.12
N PHE A 94 15.18 -36.48 -1.36
CA PHE A 94 15.02 -35.58 -2.50
C PHE A 94 13.78 -34.71 -2.37
N ARG A 95 12.63 -35.27 -1.97
CA ARG A 95 11.42 -34.49 -1.74
C ARG A 95 11.58 -33.46 -0.61
N GLY A 96 12.31 -33.79 0.44
CA GLY A 96 12.61 -32.88 1.55
C GLY A 96 13.74 -31.87 1.29
N SER A 97 14.36 -31.90 0.11
CA SER A 97 15.55 -31.08 -0.19
C SER A 97 15.24 -29.62 -0.57
N GLY A 98 13.97 -29.20 -0.56
CA GLY A 98 13.55 -27.83 -0.86
C GLY A 98 14.24 -26.78 0.03
N SER A 99 14.42 -27.09 1.31
CA SER A 99 15.19 -26.23 2.24
C SER A 99 16.61 -25.95 1.76
N VAL A 100 17.31 -26.97 1.24
CA VAL A 100 18.65 -26.81 0.65
C VAL A 100 18.61 -25.91 -0.58
N GLY A 101 17.62 -26.11 -1.46
CA GLY A 101 17.39 -25.25 -2.62
C GLY A 101 17.15 -23.79 -2.23
N LEU A 102 16.37 -23.54 -1.19
CA LEU A 102 16.12 -22.19 -0.70
C LEU A 102 17.36 -21.53 -0.10
N PHE A 103 18.14 -22.26 0.71
CA PHE A 103 19.40 -21.73 1.24
C PHE A 103 20.39 -21.43 0.13
N GLN A 104 20.49 -22.30 -0.88
CA GLN A 104 21.30 -22.06 -2.07
C GLN A 104 20.85 -20.77 -2.78
N ALA A 105 19.56 -20.65 -3.07
CA ALA A 105 18.94 -19.48 -3.71
C ALA A 105 19.17 -18.16 -2.95
N SER A 106 19.16 -18.19 -1.62
CA SER A 106 19.31 -16.98 -0.78
C SER A 106 20.66 -16.27 -0.99
N GLY A 107 21.73 -17.01 -1.30
CA GLY A 107 23.08 -16.47 -1.48
C GLY A 107 23.20 -15.56 -2.70
N PRO A 108 22.88 -16.04 -3.92
CA PRO A 108 22.82 -15.21 -5.12
C PRO A 108 21.88 -14.01 -4.97
N LEU A 109 20.69 -14.18 -4.39
CA LEU A 109 19.75 -13.07 -4.20
C LEU A 109 20.35 -11.93 -3.36
N LYS A 110 21.02 -12.26 -2.24
CA LYS A 110 21.72 -11.25 -1.45
C LYS A 110 22.89 -10.60 -2.19
N ARG A 111 23.64 -11.35 -3.02
CA ARG A 111 24.72 -10.79 -3.86
C ARG A 111 24.21 -9.87 -4.96
N LEU A 112 22.98 -10.10 -5.43
CA LEU A 112 22.28 -9.24 -6.39
C LEU A 112 21.63 -8.02 -5.71
N GLY A 113 21.80 -7.84 -4.40
CA GLY A 113 21.20 -6.72 -3.65
C GLY A 113 19.68 -6.83 -3.50
N ARG A 114 19.11 -8.03 -3.67
CA ARG A 114 17.68 -8.27 -3.54
C ARG A 114 17.33 -8.52 -2.08
N ASP A 115 16.39 -7.75 -1.57
CA ASP A 115 15.76 -8.02 -0.28
C ASP A 115 14.57 -8.96 -0.42
N PHE A 116 14.34 -9.73 0.62
CA PHE A 116 13.29 -10.73 0.66
C PHE A 116 12.81 -10.98 2.10
N GLY A 117 11.51 -11.21 2.25
CA GLY A 117 10.95 -11.84 3.43
C GLY A 117 11.30 -13.32 3.51
N PHE A 118 11.16 -13.91 4.69
CA PHE A 118 11.42 -15.32 4.90
C PHE A 118 10.37 -15.94 5.81
N VAL A 119 9.79 -17.05 5.40
CA VAL A 119 8.87 -17.85 6.20
C VAL A 119 9.29 -19.32 6.12
N MET A 120 9.18 -20.05 7.22
CA MET A 120 9.42 -21.49 7.26
C MET A 120 8.17 -22.18 7.77
N GLY A 121 7.81 -23.29 7.14
CA GLY A 121 6.75 -24.17 7.64
C GLY A 121 5.93 -24.84 6.55
N ASP A 122 4.88 -25.51 6.99
CA ASP A 122 4.03 -26.39 6.19
C ASP A 122 2.75 -25.65 5.74
N PRO A 123 2.21 -25.89 4.54
CA PRO A 123 1.00 -25.21 4.04
C PRO A 123 -0.27 -25.47 4.85
N GLU A 124 -0.32 -26.54 5.65
CA GLU A 124 -1.44 -26.80 6.57
C GLU A 124 -1.21 -26.16 7.95
N ASP A 125 -0.07 -25.51 8.19
CA ASP A 125 0.21 -24.82 9.44
C ASP A 125 -0.36 -23.39 9.37
N GLU A 126 -1.33 -23.11 10.23
CA GLU A 126 -2.06 -21.85 10.20
C GLU A 126 -1.16 -20.66 10.55
N GLU A 127 -0.13 -20.84 11.38
CA GLU A 127 0.84 -19.79 11.68
C GLU A 127 1.71 -19.47 10.46
N THR A 128 2.19 -20.49 9.74
CA THR A 128 2.91 -20.32 8.46
C THR A 128 2.08 -19.54 7.45
N ILE A 129 0.81 -19.93 7.25
CA ILE A 129 -0.09 -19.24 6.31
C ILE A 129 -0.39 -17.82 6.78
N HIS A 130 -0.60 -17.60 8.08
CA HIS A 130 -0.80 -16.28 8.64
C HIS A 130 0.38 -15.34 8.34
N ASN A 131 1.62 -15.79 8.57
CA ASN A 131 2.82 -15.01 8.30
C ASN A 131 2.98 -14.66 6.80
N ILE A 132 2.62 -15.60 5.90
CA ILE A 132 2.62 -15.33 4.45
C ILE A 132 1.56 -14.27 4.10
N VAL A 133 0.35 -14.39 4.64
CA VAL A 133 -0.74 -13.44 4.40
C VAL A 133 -0.40 -12.06 4.92
N GLU A 134 0.16 -11.97 6.14
CA GLU A 134 0.60 -10.71 6.73
C GLU A 134 1.68 -10.05 5.85
N TYR A 135 2.66 -10.82 5.37
CA TYR A 135 3.68 -10.30 4.45
C TYR A 135 3.06 -9.78 3.14
N THR A 136 2.10 -10.52 2.56
CA THR A 136 1.36 -10.07 1.36
C THR A 136 0.60 -8.77 1.62
N GLN A 137 -0.04 -8.62 2.77
CA GLN A 137 -0.73 -7.39 3.16
C GLN A 137 0.23 -6.22 3.33
N LEU A 138 1.41 -6.44 3.90
CA LEU A 138 2.46 -5.44 4.00
C LEU A 138 2.94 -4.97 2.62
N VAL A 139 3.19 -5.90 1.69
CA VAL A 139 3.59 -5.56 0.31
C VAL A 139 2.51 -4.72 -0.37
N LYS A 140 1.25 -5.14 -0.26
CA LYS A 140 0.13 -4.38 -0.81
C LYS A 140 0.06 -2.97 -0.21
N LEU A 141 0.13 -2.84 1.11
CA LEU A 141 0.12 -1.56 1.80
C LEU A 141 1.27 -0.66 1.32
N THR A 142 2.47 -1.20 1.18
CA THR A 142 3.62 -0.41 0.69
C THR A 142 3.41 0.08 -0.74
N GLY A 143 2.79 -0.72 -1.61
CA GLY A 143 2.43 -0.30 -2.97
C GLY A 143 1.36 0.79 -2.96
N GLU A 144 0.33 0.65 -2.13
CA GLU A 144 -0.72 1.67 -1.99
C GLU A 144 -0.17 2.99 -1.44
N LEU A 145 0.73 2.95 -0.46
CA LEU A 145 1.36 4.15 0.12
C LEU A 145 2.17 4.96 -0.91
N GLN A 146 2.77 4.30 -1.90
CA GLN A 146 3.53 4.99 -2.95
C GLN A 146 2.65 5.87 -3.85
N GLU A 147 1.38 5.52 -3.98
CA GLU A 147 0.41 6.22 -4.85
C GLU A 147 -0.40 7.29 -4.10
N VAL A 148 -0.23 7.41 -2.78
CA VAL A 148 -0.94 8.37 -1.94
C VAL A 148 -0.62 9.80 -2.34
N LYS A 149 -1.65 10.63 -2.48
CA LYS A 149 -1.55 12.06 -2.84
C LYS A 149 -1.78 12.93 -1.62
N LEU A 150 -0.72 13.57 -1.17
CA LEU A 150 -0.72 14.43 0.01
C LEU A 150 -0.72 15.91 -0.41
N GLY A 151 -1.67 16.69 0.12
CA GLY A 151 -1.72 18.14 -0.07
C GLY A 151 -1.17 18.91 1.13
N ILE A 152 -0.57 20.07 0.87
CA ILE A 152 -0.19 21.07 1.88
C ILE A 152 -0.76 22.44 1.48
N LEU A 153 -1.43 23.11 2.41
CA LEU A 153 -2.06 24.41 2.21
C LEU A 153 -1.69 25.43 3.31
N PRO A 154 -1.05 26.57 3.00
CA PRO A 154 -0.25 26.82 1.80
C PRO A 154 1.17 26.28 1.90
N SER A 155 1.68 26.08 3.11
CA SER A 155 3.06 25.70 3.39
C SER A 155 3.16 24.98 4.72
N ARG A 156 4.38 24.63 5.13
CA ARG A 156 4.66 24.19 6.51
C ARG A 156 4.31 25.29 7.52
N CYS A 157 3.91 24.88 8.71
CA CYS A 157 3.61 25.79 9.82
C CYS A 157 4.89 26.32 10.46
N GLU A 158 5.16 27.62 10.38
CA GLU A 158 6.44 28.21 10.84
C GLU A 158 6.67 28.11 12.36
N VAL A 159 5.60 27.96 13.14
CA VAL A 159 5.66 27.94 14.61
C VAL A 159 5.69 26.53 15.21
N MET A 160 5.56 25.48 14.40
CA MET A 160 5.58 24.07 14.81
C MET A 160 6.63 23.29 14.01
N THR A 161 7.90 23.48 14.38
CA THR A 161 9.04 22.90 13.65
C THR A 161 9.12 21.38 13.73
N ASP A 162 8.47 20.76 14.72
CA ASP A 162 8.33 19.31 14.86
C ASP A 162 7.46 18.68 13.76
N LEU A 163 6.66 19.48 13.05
CA LEU A 163 5.88 19.06 11.89
C LEU A 163 6.67 19.08 10.58
N TYR A 164 7.94 19.49 10.60
CA TYR A 164 8.74 19.58 9.38
C TYR A 164 9.11 18.19 8.88
N VAL A 165 8.93 17.98 7.57
CA VAL A 165 9.22 16.72 6.89
C VAL A 165 10.33 16.94 5.88
N ASP A 166 11.27 16.00 5.81
CA ASP A 166 12.18 15.89 4.67
C ASP A 166 11.43 15.22 3.50
N GLU A 167 11.03 16.04 2.53
CA GLU A 167 10.23 15.60 1.38
C GLU A 167 10.97 14.61 0.48
N PHE A 168 12.30 14.69 0.40
CA PHE A 168 13.11 13.72 -0.35
C PHE A 168 13.10 12.38 0.35
N SER A 169 13.25 12.37 1.67
CA SER A 169 13.14 11.13 2.47
C SER A 169 11.73 10.56 2.39
N LEU A 170 10.67 11.37 2.49
CA LEU A 170 9.28 10.93 2.35
C LEU A 170 9.06 10.23 1.00
N THR A 171 9.46 10.89 -0.09
CA THR A 171 9.28 10.36 -1.45
C THR A 171 10.14 9.13 -1.70
N SER A 172 11.38 9.10 -1.22
CA SER A 172 12.30 7.97 -1.49
C SER A 172 12.04 6.73 -0.64
N ILE A 173 11.49 6.89 0.57
CA ILE A 173 11.24 5.79 1.51
C ILE A 173 9.80 5.29 1.39
N LEU A 174 8.82 6.19 1.40
CA LEU A 174 7.39 5.85 1.41
C LEU A 174 6.75 5.98 0.02
N GLY A 175 7.30 6.83 -0.85
CA GLY A 175 6.79 7.08 -2.20
C GLY A 175 5.99 8.37 -2.45
N PRO A 176 5.11 8.84 -1.54
CA PRO A 176 4.20 9.93 -1.87
C PRO A 176 4.93 11.27 -1.99
N ALA A 177 4.56 12.05 -3.01
CA ALA A 177 5.05 13.41 -3.21
C ALA A 177 4.04 14.43 -2.68
N LEU A 178 4.53 15.55 -2.16
CA LEU A 178 3.69 16.62 -1.62
C LEU A 178 3.20 17.56 -2.72
N LYS A 179 1.89 17.86 -2.68
CA LYS A 179 1.26 18.88 -3.52
C LYS A 179 1.01 20.14 -2.71
N TYR A 180 1.81 21.16 -2.97
CA TYR A 180 1.56 22.50 -2.45
C TYR A 180 0.37 23.16 -3.16
N ILE A 181 -0.54 23.72 -2.37
CA ILE A 181 -1.77 24.37 -2.81
C ILE A 181 -1.78 25.78 -2.23
N SER A 182 -1.96 26.81 -3.04
CA SER A 182 -1.94 28.18 -2.54
C SER A 182 -3.25 28.59 -1.88
N VAL A 183 -3.19 29.60 -1.01
CA VAL A 183 -4.39 30.24 -0.44
C VAL A 183 -5.31 30.77 -1.53
N GLY A 184 -4.75 31.32 -2.61
CA GLY A 184 -5.52 31.77 -3.77
C GLY A 184 -6.31 30.66 -4.46
N GLN A 185 -5.78 29.44 -4.51
CA GLN A 185 -6.52 28.28 -5.03
C GLN A 185 -7.71 27.92 -4.14
N LEU A 186 -7.54 27.97 -2.81
CA LEU A 186 -8.67 27.80 -1.88
C LEU A 186 -9.73 28.89 -2.06
N LEU A 187 -9.30 30.14 -2.23
CA LEU A 187 -10.22 31.26 -2.46
C LEU A 187 -11.05 31.04 -3.73
N SER A 188 -10.40 30.69 -4.85
CA SER A 188 -11.06 30.42 -6.13
C SER A 188 -12.07 29.29 -5.98
N ALA A 189 -11.64 28.14 -5.42
CA ALA A 189 -12.51 26.98 -5.21
C ALA A 189 -13.72 27.35 -4.32
N SER A 190 -13.50 28.15 -3.27
CA SER A 190 -14.57 28.61 -2.38
C SER A 190 -15.57 29.55 -3.06
N GLN A 191 -15.10 30.41 -3.96
CA GLN A 191 -15.94 31.34 -4.72
C GLN A 191 -16.79 30.64 -5.79
N GLU A 192 -16.24 29.59 -6.41
CA GLU A 192 -16.93 28.77 -7.41
C GLU A 192 -18.11 27.96 -6.82
N ILE A 193 -18.17 27.77 -5.50
CA ILE A 193 -19.27 27.03 -4.85
C ILE A 193 -20.61 27.75 -5.05
N ASP A 194 -21.61 27.00 -5.53
CA ASP A 194 -22.96 27.54 -5.69
C ASP A 194 -23.59 27.95 -4.34
N THR A 195 -24.25 29.11 -4.31
CA THR A 195 -24.85 29.67 -3.08
C THR A 195 -25.96 28.79 -2.51
N SER A 196 -26.72 28.07 -3.35
CA SER A 196 -27.73 27.12 -2.91
C SER A 196 -27.09 25.94 -2.16
N ARG A 197 -25.94 25.44 -2.62
CA ARG A 197 -25.18 24.36 -1.95
C ARG A 197 -24.70 24.81 -0.57
N VAL A 198 -24.21 26.03 -0.44
CA VAL A 198 -23.84 26.62 0.87
C VAL A 198 -25.06 26.69 1.78
N LYS A 199 -26.19 27.22 1.28
CA LYS A 199 -27.42 27.34 2.08
C LYS A 199 -27.92 25.99 2.59
N ILE A 200 -27.94 24.96 1.73
CA ILE A 200 -28.34 23.60 2.12
C ILE A 200 -27.50 23.13 3.31
N ASN A 201 -26.17 23.22 3.21
CA ASN A 201 -25.26 22.79 4.28
C ASN A 201 -25.42 23.61 5.57
N VAL A 202 -25.65 24.92 5.47
CA VAL A 202 -25.94 25.77 6.64
C VAL A 202 -27.24 25.34 7.34
N ASP A 203 -28.30 25.07 6.56
CA ASP A 203 -29.59 24.65 7.09
C ASP A 203 -29.48 23.25 7.74
N GLU A 204 -28.69 22.35 7.15
CA GLU A 204 -28.37 21.06 7.75
C GLU A 204 -27.63 21.21 9.09
N LEU A 205 -26.63 22.08 9.17
CA LEU A 205 -25.90 22.35 10.41
C LEU A 205 -26.82 22.92 11.50
N LYS A 206 -27.70 23.86 11.15
CA LYS A 206 -28.69 24.43 12.08
C LYS A 206 -29.70 23.40 12.58
N ARG A 207 -30.04 22.42 11.74
CA ARG A 207 -30.92 21.30 12.11
C ARG A 207 -30.22 20.32 13.05
N ARG A 208 -28.95 20.01 12.80
CA ARG A 208 -28.17 19.04 13.59
C ARG A 208 -27.63 19.63 14.90
N TYR A 209 -27.27 20.91 14.91
CA TYR A 209 -26.54 21.54 16.01
C TYR A 209 -27.18 22.85 16.46
N ARG A 210 -27.11 23.11 17.77
CA ARG A 210 -27.50 24.39 18.35
C ARG A 210 -26.38 25.41 18.16
N ILE A 211 -26.56 26.35 17.23
CA ILE A 211 -25.59 27.40 16.95
C ILE A 211 -25.73 28.56 17.95
N LYS A 212 -24.62 28.97 18.58
CA LYS A 212 -24.55 30.10 19.52
C LYS A 212 -23.36 30.99 19.20
N GLY A 213 -23.54 32.32 19.30
CA GLY A 213 -22.44 33.28 19.19
C GLY A 213 -21.86 33.48 17.79
N VAL A 214 -22.46 32.89 16.75
CA VAL A 214 -21.99 33.01 15.35
C VAL A 214 -23.05 33.71 14.51
N SER A 215 -22.64 34.75 13.77
CA SER A 215 -23.54 35.43 12.84
C SER A 215 -23.85 34.55 11.63
N ASN A 216 -25.02 34.73 10.99
CA ASN A 216 -25.33 34.03 9.75
C ASN A 216 -24.24 34.27 8.68
N LYS A 217 -23.73 35.50 8.56
CA LYS A 217 -22.66 35.82 7.60
C LYS A 217 -21.41 34.96 7.82
N ALA A 218 -20.92 34.90 9.06
CA ALA A 218 -19.75 34.09 9.42
C ALA A 218 -19.98 32.59 9.18
N LEU A 219 -21.18 32.09 9.51
CA LEU A 219 -21.52 30.69 9.29
C LEU A 219 -21.54 30.32 7.79
N TYR A 220 -22.12 31.17 6.94
CA TYR A 220 -22.11 30.95 5.49
C TYR A 220 -20.70 30.99 4.91
N GLN A 221 -19.85 31.91 5.40
CA GLN A 221 -18.46 32.01 4.97
C GLN A 221 -17.66 30.78 5.38
N ALA A 222 -17.82 30.30 6.62
CA ALA A 222 -17.17 29.08 7.12
C ALA A 222 -17.58 27.85 6.31
N VAL A 223 -18.89 27.64 6.10
CA VAL A 223 -19.39 26.52 5.28
C VAL A 223 -18.85 26.59 3.86
N ARG A 224 -18.80 27.79 3.27
CA ARG A 224 -18.26 27.98 1.92
C ARG A 224 -16.77 27.63 1.84
N ALA A 225 -15.96 28.04 2.83
CA ALA A 225 -14.56 27.68 2.89
C ALA A 225 -14.35 26.17 3.03
N SER A 226 -15.13 25.49 3.89
CA SER A 226 -15.09 24.03 4.04
C SER A 226 -15.46 23.29 2.75
N LEU A 227 -16.45 23.79 2.00
CA LEU A 227 -16.80 23.25 0.69
C LEU A 227 -15.70 23.53 -0.34
N GLY A 228 -15.01 24.67 -0.25
CA GLY A 228 -13.82 24.97 -1.05
C GLY A 228 -12.67 23.99 -0.77
N VAL A 229 -12.44 23.64 0.50
CA VAL A 229 -11.47 22.59 0.87
C VAL A 229 -11.87 21.25 0.25
N ALA A 230 -13.14 20.85 0.35
CA ALA A 230 -13.63 19.60 -0.27
C ALA A 230 -13.42 19.60 -1.79
N GLU A 231 -13.68 20.74 -2.44
CA GLU A 231 -13.48 20.94 -3.87
C GLU A 231 -12.00 20.83 -4.26
N LEU A 232 -11.07 21.35 -3.45
CA LEU A 232 -9.63 21.20 -3.70
C LEU A 232 -9.18 19.74 -3.60
N VAL A 233 -9.71 19.01 -2.62
CA VAL A 233 -9.38 17.58 -2.50
C VAL A 233 -9.84 16.82 -3.74
N ASP A 234 -11.07 17.05 -4.22
CA ASP A 234 -11.56 16.41 -5.44
C ASP A 234 -10.74 16.83 -6.68
N ARG A 235 -10.46 18.13 -6.80
CA ARG A 235 -9.72 18.73 -7.93
C ARG A 235 -8.31 18.17 -8.08
N PHE A 236 -7.63 17.92 -6.96
CA PHE A 236 -6.27 17.37 -6.96
C PHE A 236 -6.22 15.88 -6.65
N CYS A 237 -7.38 15.24 -6.47
CA CYS A 237 -7.53 13.84 -6.08
C CYS A 237 -6.67 13.48 -4.86
N LEU A 238 -6.74 14.28 -3.80
CA LEU A 238 -5.92 14.08 -2.60
C LEU A 238 -6.51 13.00 -1.71
N ASP A 239 -5.64 12.21 -1.09
CA ASP A 239 -6.00 11.24 -0.05
C ASP A 239 -5.88 11.87 1.35
N ALA A 240 -5.02 12.88 1.48
CA ALA A 240 -4.93 13.69 2.70
C ALA A 240 -4.53 15.14 2.40
N LEU A 241 -4.90 16.05 3.30
CA LEU A 241 -4.57 17.47 3.21
C LEU A 241 -4.17 18.01 4.59
N ALA A 242 -2.96 18.58 4.67
CA ALA A 242 -2.53 19.37 5.80
C ALA A 242 -2.76 20.87 5.52
N ILE A 243 -3.32 21.58 6.49
CA ILE A 243 -3.59 23.01 6.40
C ILE A 243 -2.81 23.71 7.52
N ASP A 244 -1.91 24.62 7.17
CA ASP A 244 -1.35 25.57 8.14
C ASP A 244 -2.41 26.62 8.47
N ASP A 245 -3.23 26.29 9.47
CA ASP A 245 -4.32 27.14 9.93
C ASP A 245 -3.84 28.38 10.71
N LEU A 246 -2.53 28.55 10.89
CA LEU A 246 -1.89 29.72 11.50
C LEU A 246 -1.30 30.69 10.47
N SER A 247 -1.34 30.35 9.17
CA SER A 247 -0.88 31.20 8.08
C SER A 247 -1.59 32.56 8.07
N GLU A 248 -0.81 33.65 8.13
CA GLU A 248 -1.33 35.02 8.05
C GLU A 248 -2.03 35.28 6.70
N GLU A 249 -1.41 34.85 5.59
CA GLU A 249 -1.99 34.95 4.24
C GLU A 249 -3.36 34.26 4.16
N LEU A 250 -3.50 33.08 4.79
CA LEU A 250 -4.76 32.35 4.85
C LEU A 250 -5.83 33.18 5.56
N HIS A 251 -5.51 33.78 6.70
CA HIS A 251 -6.47 34.57 7.48
C HIS A 251 -6.87 35.85 6.77
N GLU A 252 -5.90 36.56 6.18
CA GLU A 252 -6.17 37.81 5.44
C GLU A 252 -7.04 37.56 4.21
N THR A 253 -6.73 36.50 3.45
CA THR A 253 -7.42 36.19 2.19
C THR A 253 -8.80 35.58 2.42
N MET A 254 -8.90 34.61 3.33
CA MET A 254 -10.16 33.90 3.59
C MET A 254 -11.05 34.64 4.58
N GLY A 255 -10.48 35.53 5.40
CA GLY A 255 -11.17 36.23 6.49
C GLY A 255 -11.59 35.31 7.65
N LEU A 256 -11.11 34.07 7.67
CA LEU A 256 -11.38 33.06 8.70
C LEU A 256 -10.36 31.92 8.63
N ARG A 257 -10.38 31.04 9.64
CA ARG A 257 -9.70 29.75 9.61
C ARG A 257 -10.67 28.65 9.12
N PRO A 258 -10.32 27.84 8.11
CA PRO A 258 -11.22 26.85 7.52
C PRO A 258 -11.35 25.59 8.39
N CYS A 259 -11.69 25.74 9.67
CA CYS A 259 -11.71 24.65 10.66
C CYS A 259 -13.06 23.94 10.79
N LEU A 260 -14.09 24.37 10.06
CA LEU A 260 -15.41 23.76 10.14
C LEU A 260 -15.42 22.45 9.34
N TYR A 261 -15.36 21.32 10.04
CA TYR A 261 -15.38 20.01 9.38
C TYR A 261 -16.83 19.58 9.08
N LEU A 262 -17.20 19.52 7.80
CA LEU A 262 -18.52 19.10 7.36
C LEU A 262 -18.60 17.56 7.28
N PRO A 263 -19.77 16.94 7.54
CA PRO A 263 -19.97 15.50 7.37
C PRO A 263 -19.57 14.99 5.98
N LEU A 264 -19.73 15.80 4.93
CA LEU A 264 -19.29 15.49 3.57
C LEU A 264 -17.78 15.17 3.48
N LEU A 265 -16.94 15.83 4.30
CA LEU A 265 -15.50 15.56 4.33
C LEU A 265 -15.21 14.21 5.01
N GLN A 266 -16.04 13.79 5.97
CA GLN A 266 -15.95 12.45 6.59
C GLN A 266 -16.38 11.35 5.61
N GLU A 267 -17.42 11.58 4.82
CA GLU A 267 -17.94 10.60 3.86
C GLU A 267 -16.96 10.29 2.72
N LYS A 268 -15.99 11.17 2.49
CA LYS A 268 -14.97 11.00 1.45
C LYS A 268 -13.72 10.23 1.90
N ASP A 269 -13.68 9.79 3.16
CA ASP A 269 -12.55 9.05 3.76
C ASP A 269 -11.19 9.77 3.63
N ILE A 270 -11.21 11.10 3.59
CA ILE A 270 -10.01 11.95 3.49
C ILE A 270 -9.57 12.35 4.89
N THR A 271 -8.26 12.24 5.14
CA THR A 271 -7.66 12.78 6.36
C THR A 271 -7.32 14.26 6.18
N ILE A 272 -7.89 15.13 7.02
CA ILE A 272 -7.51 16.55 7.08
C ILE A 272 -6.83 16.85 8.41
N SER A 273 -5.62 17.39 8.35
CA SER A 273 -4.85 17.86 9.51
C SER A 273 -4.79 19.39 9.51
N MET A 274 -4.94 19.98 10.69
CA MET A 274 -4.81 21.43 10.94
C MET A 274 -3.94 21.65 12.16
#